data_AF-A0A9X9F2R8-F1
#
_entry.id   AF-A0A9X9F2R8-F1
#
_cell.length_a   1.000
_cell.length_b   1.000
_cell.length_c   1.000
_cell.angle_alpha   90.00
_cell.angle_beta   90.00
_cell.angle_gamma   90.00
#
_symmetry.space_group_name_H-M   'P 1'
#
loop_
_entity.id
_entity.type
_entity.pdbx_description
1 polymer ?
#
loop_
_entity_poly.entity_id
_entity_poly.type
_entity_poly.pdbx_seq_one_letter_code
_entity_poly.pdbx_strand_id
1 'polypeptide(L)'
;DKGNSWHISNKTINTSKAAVSFFSSYYGWVINSEHGSVYQIIKKGAKWIKVSSNPLLKNVFCLHFFNRRKGWACNKKEIFTTTDRGI
;
A
#
# COMPACT_ATOMS: atom_id res chain seq x y z
N ASP A 1 14.81 15.85 9.27
CA ASP A 1 15.22 16.47 10.55
C ASP A 1 15.06 15.53 11.75
N LYS A 2 15.53 14.27 11.65
CA LYS A 2 15.41 13.25 12.71
C LYS A 2 13.98 12.98 13.23
N GLY A 3 12.97 13.30 12.42
CA GLY A 3 11.56 13.10 12.79
C GLY A 3 10.90 14.31 13.44
N ASN A 4 11.56 15.49 13.41
CA ASN A 4 11.01 16.72 13.98
C ASN A 4 9.90 17.34 13.12
N SER A 5 9.85 17.06 11.81
CA SER A 5 8.80 17.54 10.92
C SER A 5 8.12 16.41 10.18
N TRP A 6 6.81 16.56 10.08
CA TRP A 6 5.92 15.69 9.34
C TRP A 6 5.13 16.55 8.36
N HIS A 7 5.21 16.21 7.09
CA HIS A 7 4.47 16.90 6.04
C HIS A 7 3.41 15.97 5.48
N ILE A 8 2.19 16.49 5.33
CA ILE A 8 1.11 15.75 4.67
C ILE A 8 1.49 15.63 3.20
N SER A 9 1.89 14.43 2.77
CA SER A 9 2.46 14.26 1.44
C SER A 9 1.40 14.24 0.35
N ASN A 10 0.23 13.62 0.59
CA ASN A 10 -0.91 13.55 -0.34
C ASN A 10 -2.21 13.08 0.38
N LYS A 11 -3.26 13.92 0.43
CA LYS A 11 -4.62 13.55 0.91
C LYS A 11 -5.38 12.87 -0.21
N THR A 12 -5.61 11.56 -0.19
CA THR A 12 -6.52 10.95 -1.19
C THR A 12 -7.12 9.61 -0.79
N ILE A 13 -6.47 8.82 0.06
CA ILE A 13 -7.02 7.54 0.50
C ILE A 13 -7.81 7.79 1.80
N ASN A 14 -9.13 7.93 1.67
CA ASN A 14 -10.02 8.02 2.82
C ASN A 14 -10.25 6.62 3.40
N THR A 15 -9.49 6.25 4.43
CA THR A 15 -9.66 4.98 5.13
C THR A 15 -9.17 5.08 6.56
N SER A 16 -9.84 4.39 7.48
CA SER A 16 -9.36 4.23 8.87
C SER A 16 -8.39 3.05 9.02
N LYS A 17 -8.24 2.21 7.98
CA LYS A 17 -7.40 1.00 8.01
C LYS A 17 -6.56 0.89 6.75
N ALA A 18 -5.27 1.20 6.88
CA ALA A 18 -4.31 1.11 5.78
C ALA A 18 -3.12 0.23 6.16
N ALA A 19 -2.73 -0.65 5.24
CA ALA A 19 -1.39 -1.26 5.25
C ALA A 19 -0.54 -0.57 4.17
N VAL A 20 0.67 -0.13 4.53
CA VAL A 20 1.51 0.73 3.69
C VAL A 20 2.89 0.11 3.53
N SER A 21 3.44 0.16 2.33
CA SER A 21 4.82 -0.28 2.06
C SER A 21 5.48 0.59 1.00
N PHE A 22 6.74 0.94 1.20
CA PHE A 22 7.57 1.63 0.22
C PHE A 22 8.81 0.79 -0.05
N PHE A 23 9.05 0.49 -1.32
CA PHE A 23 10.31 -0.11 -1.77
C PHE A 23 11.37 0.97 -2.04
N SER A 24 10.93 2.16 -2.48
CA SER A 24 11.81 3.32 -2.71
C SER A 24 11.02 4.63 -2.60
N SER A 25 11.69 5.76 -2.73
CA SER A 25 11.05 7.08 -2.80
C SER A 25 10.12 7.27 -4.02
N TYR A 26 10.19 6.39 -5.02
CA TYR A 26 9.37 6.43 -6.22
C TYR A 26 8.24 5.39 -6.23
N TYR A 27 8.35 4.33 -5.43
CA TYR A 27 7.45 3.19 -5.46
C TYR A 27 6.91 2.89 -4.07
N GLY A 28 5.60 3.06 -3.93
CA GLY A 28 4.86 2.74 -2.71
C GLY A 28 3.51 2.13 -3.03
N TRP A 29 2.98 1.40 -2.05
CA TRP A 29 1.69 0.73 -2.09
C TRP A 29 0.92 1.01 -0.80
N VAL A 30 -0.40 1.13 -0.96
CA VAL A 30 -1.35 1.18 0.14
C VAL A 30 -2.46 0.20 -0.15
N ILE A 31 -2.79 -0.65 0.82
CA ILE A 31 -4.04 -1.40 0.82
C ILE A 31 -5.00 -0.65 1.73
N ASN A 32 -6.14 -0.19 1.19
CA ASN A 32 -7.30 0.19 1.98
C ASN A 32 -7.97 -1.11 2.45
N SER A 33 -7.80 -1.43 3.72
CA SER A 33 -8.22 -2.70 4.31
C SER A 33 -9.70 -2.75 4.67
N GLU A 34 -10.43 -1.64 4.57
CA GLU A 34 -11.91 -1.63 4.70
C GLU A 34 -12.55 -2.22 3.44
N HIS A 35 -12.00 -1.89 2.27
CA HIS A 35 -12.56 -2.27 0.97
C HIS A 35 -11.71 -3.28 0.19
N GLY A 36 -10.48 -3.56 0.64
CA GLY A 36 -9.52 -4.40 -0.08
C GLY A 36 -9.01 -3.75 -1.37
N SER A 37 -8.99 -2.42 -1.45
CA SER A 37 -8.51 -1.68 -2.62
C SER A 37 -7.00 -1.45 -2.54
N VAL A 38 -6.28 -1.71 -3.62
CA VAL A 38 -4.83 -1.50 -3.71
C VAL A 38 -4.56 -0.22 -4.48
N TYR A 39 -3.73 0.63 -3.89
CA TYR A 39 -3.26 1.89 -4.48
C TYR A 39 -1.75 1.84 -4.65
N GLN A 40 -1.26 2.44 -5.73
CA GLN A 40 0.17 2.54 -6.03
C GLN A 40 0.56 3.99 -6.33
N ILE A 41 1.78 4.35 -5.96
CA ILE A 41 2.47 5.55 -6.42
C ILE A 41 3.71 5.14 -7.24
N ILE A 42 3.86 5.74 -8.42
CA ILE A 42 4.96 5.49 -9.38
C ILE A 42 5.63 6.82 -9.74
N LYS A 43 6.09 7.55 -8.72
CA LYS A 43 6.98 8.73 -8.75
C LYS A 43 6.84 9.49 -7.42
N LYS A 44 7.95 10.01 -6.89
CA LYS A 44 7.93 10.80 -5.64
C LYS A 44 6.93 11.96 -5.75
N GLY A 45 6.01 12.05 -4.79
CA GLY A 45 5.01 13.12 -4.73
C GLY A 45 3.85 13.01 -5.72
N ALA A 46 3.77 11.96 -6.55
CA ALA A 46 2.61 11.73 -7.42
C ALA A 46 1.35 11.34 -6.62
N LYS A 47 0.18 11.46 -7.24
CA LYS A 47 -1.09 11.00 -6.66
C LYS A 47 -1.11 9.47 -6.51
N TRP A 48 -1.77 8.98 -5.47
CA TRP A 48 -2.08 7.56 -5.32
C TRP A 48 -3.12 7.14 -6.37
N ILE A 49 -2.82 6.08 -7.13
CA ILE A 49 -3.69 5.55 -8.17
C ILE A 49 -4.20 4.18 -7.72
N LYS A 50 -5.53 3.97 -7.75
CA LYS A 50 -6.11 2.64 -7.50
C LYS A 50 -5.73 1.71 -8.65
N VAL A 51 -5.03 0.62 -8.36
CA VAL A 51 -4.56 -0.34 -9.37
C VAL A 51 -5.37 -1.63 -9.37
N SER A 52 -5.97 -2.01 -8.24
CA SER A 52 -6.82 -3.19 -8.14
C SER A 52 -7.77 -3.11 -6.93
N SER A 53 -8.67 -4.09 -6.82
CA SER A 53 -9.53 -4.28 -5.65
C SER A 53 -9.83 -5.77 -5.49
N ASN A 54 -9.56 -6.32 -4.32
CA ASN A 54 -9.82 -7.73 -4.03
C ASN A 54 -10.44 -7.87 -2.62
N PRO A 55 -11.66 -8.43 -2.48
CA PRO A 55 -12.30 -8.63 -1.19
C PRO A 55 -11.48 -9.44 -0.18
N LEU A 56 -10.58 -10.32 -0.63
CA LEU A 56 -9.69 -11.10 0.24
C LEU A 56 -8.67 -10.21 0.98
N LEU A 57 -8.36 -9.04 0.43
CA LEU A 57 -7.45 -8.07 1.04
C LEU A 57 -8.13 -7.20 2.11
N LYS A 58 -9.41 -7.44 2.43
CA LYS A 58 -10.04 -6.83 3.59
C LYS A 58 -9.35 -7.31 4.87
N ASN A 59 -9.25 -6.40 5.85
CA ASN A 59 -8.60 -6.64 7.14
C ASN A 59 -7.11 -6.97 7.08
N VAL A 60 -6.45 -6.77 5.94
CA VAL A 60 -4.98 -6.81 5.87
C VAL A 60 -4.41 -5.73 6.79
N PHE A 61 -3.40 -6.08 7.59
CA PHE A 61 -2.73 -5.13 8.49
C PHE A 61 -1.22 -5.06 8.27
N CYS A 62 -0.66 -5.94 7.44
CA CYS A 62 0.75 -5.92 7.08
C CYS A 62 0.91 -5.96 5.56
N LEU A 63 1.86 -5.19 5.05
CA LEU A 63 2.22 -5.12 3.65
C LEU A 63 3.74 -4.95 3.52
N HIS A 64 4.37 -5.78 2.70
CA HIS A 64 5.79 -5.67 2.41
C HIS A 64 6.08 -5.93 0.93
N PHE A 65 6.58 -4.92 0.23
CA PHE A 65 7.17 -5.07 -1.10
C PHE A 65 8.70 -5.00 -1.01
N PHE A 66 9.35 -6.07 -1.46
CA PHE A 66 10.81 -6.16 -1.49
C PHE A 66 11.40 -5.77 -2.85
N ASN A 67 10.55 -5.60 -3.87
CA ASN A 67 10.90 -4.96 -5.13
C ASN A 67 9.65 -4.35 -5.77
N ARG A 68 9.81 -3.76 -6.97
CA ARG A 68 8.73 -3.08 -7.70
C ARG A 68 7.55 -3.98 -8.09
N ARG A 69 7.67 -5.30 -8.01
CA ARG A 69 6.69 -6.27 -8.51
C ARG A 69 6.19 -7.25 -7.48
N LYS A 70 7.08 -7.72 -6.60
CA LYS A 70 6.79 -8.81 -5.70
C LYS A 70 6.64 -8.28 -4.28
N GLY A 71 5.66 -8.83 -3.58
CA GLY A 71 5.36 -8.47 -2.20
C GLY A 71 4.42 -9.45 -1.54
N TRP A 72 4.27 -9.26 -0.24
CA TRP A 72 3.39 -10.03 0.63
C TRP A 72 2.46 -9.11 1.40
N ALA A 73 1.27 -9.62 1.68
CA ALA A 73 0.33 -9.03 2.60
C ALA A 73 -0.16 -10.10 3.57
N CYS A 74 -0.59 -9.74 4.77
CA CYS A 74 -1.26 -10.70 5.64
C CYS A 74 -2.40 -10.07 6.43
N ASN A 75 -3.37 -10.93 6.75
CA ASN A 75 -4.43 -10.68 7.72
C ASN A 75 -4.29 -11.69 8.87
N LYS A 76 -5.31 -11.82 9.73
CA LYS A 76 -5.24 -12.72 10.90
C LYS A 76 -5.25 -14.22 10.54
N LYS A 77 -5.58 -14.56 9.30
CA LYS A 77 -5.86 -15.93 8.83
C LYS A 77 -4.91 -16.36 7.71
N GLU A 78 -4.51 -15.43 6.85
CA GLU A 78 -3.93 -15.73 5.55
C GLU A 78 -2.72 -14.84 5.25
N ILE A 79 -1.81 -15.40 4.45
CA ILE A 79 -0.70 -14.68 3.82
C ILE A 79 -0.95 -14.68 2.31
N PHE A 80 -0.92 -13.49 1.72
CA PHE A 80 -1.10 -13.26 0.30
C PHE A 80 0.24 -12.91 -0.34
N THR A 81 0.39 -13.24 -1.62
CA THR A 81 1.57 -12.89 -2.41
C THR A 81 1.15 -12.27 -3.74
N THR A 82 1.98 -11.40 -4.30
CA THR A 82 1.80 -10.85 -5.65
C THR A 82 3.13 -10.90 -6.41
N THR A 83 3.08 -10.99 -7.74
CA THR A 83 4.25 -10.91 -8.63
C THR A 83 4.13 -9.83 -9.71
N ASP A 84 3.07 -9.04 -9.63
CA ASP A 84 2.60 -8.08 -10.63
C ASP A 84 2.13 -6.76 -10.00
N ARG A 85 2.75 -6.38 -8.88
CA ARG A 85 2.57 -5.08 -8.20
C ARG A 85 1.23 -4.94 -7.47
N GLY A 86 0.58 -6.05 -7.14
CA GLY A 86 -0.73 -6.07 -6.48
C GLY A 86 -1.88 -5.84 -7.45
N ILE A 87 -1.73 -6.29 -8.70
CA ILE A 87 -2.81 -6.29 -9.71
C ILE A 87 -3.53 -7.64 -9.65
#